data_AF-A0A2V9N6V7-F1
#
_entry.id   AF-A0A2V9N6V7-F1
#
_cell.length_a   1.000
_cell.length_b   1.000
_cell.length_c   1.000
_cell.angle_alpha   90.00
_cell.angle_beta   90.00
_cell.angle_gamma   90.00
#
_symmetry.space_group_name_H-M   'P 1'
#
loop_
_entity.id
_entity.type
_entity.pdbx_description
1 polymer ?
#
loop_
_entity_poly.entity_id
_entity_poly.type
_entity_poly.pdbx_seq_one_letter_code
_entity_poly.pdbx_strand_id
1 'polypeptide(L)'
;MGRKSGIARFGVFEADLDARELRKQGRRIRLQDQPFAVLAILLERCGRVISREELREKLWPANTFVDFDHSLNTAVNKIRETLGDSASSPRFVETIARRGYRFVGDIQWQTPSAANTPSRNPVTGEELPKTNRGLTRSLFALIQIMYLVFYIEALFHWRGVDQVSWADAGSPLILILVLVTAGVGIPVRFYLLSSVGFDHALLGQKFRRIFIPLLLLDELWAVTPFLIFDRIGFGPAFAATAALLYVPFAERTLVRMAYPQEA
;
A
#
# COMPACT_ATOMS: atom_id res chain seq x y z
N MET A 1 -17.32 -20.12 -24.18
CA MET A 1 -15.87 -20.33 -24.39
C MET A 1 -15.19 -20.31 -23.02
N GLY A 2 -14.68 -21.46 -22.55
CA GLY A 2 -14.14 -21.60 -21.20
C GLY A 2 -12.88 -20.75 -21.00
N ARG A 3 -12.86 -19.94 -19.93
CA ARG A 3 -11.67 -19.24 -19.47
C ARG A 3 -10.64 -20.30 -19.09
N LYS A 4 -9.47 -20.32 -19.73
CA LYS A 4 -8.34 -21.14 -19.28
C LYS A 4 -7.77 -20.51 -18.00
N SER A 5 -8.46 -20.65 -16.87
CA SER A 5 -7.92 -20.24 -15.56
C SER A 5 -6.97 -21.32 -15.08
N GLY A 6 -5.69 -20.99 -14.98
CA GLY A 6 -4.66 -21.93 -14.56
C GLY A 6 -3.27 -21.34 -14.69
N ILE A 7 -2.30 -22.08 -14.16
CA ILE A 7 -0.89 -21.71 -14.24
C ILE A 7 -0.34 -22.17 -15.59
N ALA A 8 0.11 -21.23 -16.41
CA ALA A 8 0.78 -21.49 -17.67
C ALA A 8 2.28 -21.66 -17.42
N ARG A 9 2.82 -22.87 -17.64
CA ARG A 9 4.27 -23.12 -17.57
C ARG A 9 4.87 -23.13 -18.96
N PHE A 10 5.96 -22.38 -19.15
CA PHE A 10 6.69 -22.32 -20.42
C PHE A 10 8.18 -22.13 -20.16
N GLY A 11 9.01 -23.05 -20.66
CA GLY A 11 10.44 -23.07 -20.35
C GLY A 11 10.72 -23.08 -18.85
N VAL A 12 11.43 -22.07 -18.34
CA VAL A 12 11.73 -21.90 -16.91
C VAL A 12 10.74 -20.97 -16.18
N PHE A 13 9.68 -20.55 -16.87
CA PHE A 13 8.73 -19.57 -16.39
C PHE A 13 7.37 -20.19 -16.05
N GLU A 14 6.70 -19.59 -15.07
CA GLU A 14 5.33 -19.92 -14.68
C GLU A 14 4.54 -18.62 -14.60
N ALA A 15 3.46 -18.50 -15.38
CA ALA A 15 2.54 -17.37 -15.33
C ALA A 15 1.22 -17.82 -14.69
N ASP A 16 0.88 -17.21 -13.57
CA ASP A 16 -0.40 -17.37 -12.91
C ASP A 16 -1.36 -16.29 -13.42
N LEU A 17 -2.33 -16.67 -14.25
CA LEU A 17 -3.26 -15.74 -14.87
C LEU A 17 -4.30 -15.18 -13.88
N ASP A 18 -4.56 -15.89 -12.78
CA ASP A 18 -5.52 -15.47 -11.75
C ASP A 18 -4.87 -14.49 -10.77
N ALA A 19 -3.65 -14.82 -10.31
CA ALA A 19 -2.88 -13.95 -9.42
C ALA A 19 -2.14 -12.81 -10.15
N ARG A 20 -2.10 -12.84 -11.48
CA ARG A 20 -1.31 -11.92 -12.33
C ARG A 20 0.18 -11.89 -11.95
N GLU A 21 0.75 -13.07 -11.69
CA GLU A 21 2.14 -13.21 -11.28
C GLU A 21 2.95 -13.97 -12.34
N LEU A 22 4.15 -13.48 -12.64
CA LEU A 22 5.16 -14.20 -13.40
C LEU A 22 6.25 -14.71 -12.46
N ARG A 23 6.68 -15.96 -12.65
CA ARG A 23 7.75 -16.59 -11.87
C ARG A 23 8.78 -17.18 -12.82
N LYS A 24 10.04 -17.23 -12.39
CA LYS A 24 11.14 -17.93 -13.05
C LYS A 24 11.81 -18.84 -12.04
N GLN A 25 11.82 -20.15 -12.31
CA GLN A 25 12.37 -21.15 -11.38
C GLN A 25 11.82 -20.99 -9.95
N GLY A 26 10.51 -20.72 -9.82
CA GLY A 26 9.83 -20.50 -8.54
C GLY A 26 10.00 -19.11 -7.92
N ARG A 27 10.90 -18.25 -8.40
CA ARG A 27 11.06 -16.87 -7.91
C ARG A 27 10.12 -15.92 -8.64
N ARG A 28 9.37 -15.09 -7.91
CA ARG A 28 8.48 -14.08 -8.50
C ARG A 28 9.32 -13.00 -9.22
N ILE A 29 8.97 -12.74 -10.48
CA ILE A 29 9.50 -11.62 -11.25
C ILE A 29 8.41 -10.56 -11.36
N ARG A 30 8.77 -9.31 -11.08
CA ARG A 30 7.85 -8.18 -11.24
C ARG A 30 7.73 -7.82 -12.73
N LEU A 31 6.56 -8.07 -13.29
CA LEU A 31 6.14 -7.55 -14.59
C LEU A 31 5.01 -6.54 -14.35
N GLN A 32 5.06 -5.39 -15.01
CA GLN A 32 4.01 -4.37 -14.90
C GLN A 32 2.68 -4.92 -15.46
N ASP A 33 1.55 -4.38 -15.02
CA ASP A 33 0.22 -4.92 -15.35
C ASP A 33 -0.06 -4.95 -16.85
N GLN A 34 0.31 -3.89 -17.57
CA GLN A 34 0.05 -3.80 -19.01
C GLN A 34 0.90 -4.80 -19.82
N PRO A 35 2.24 -4.90 -19.63
CA PRO A 35 3.02 -6.00 -20.20
C PRO A 35 2.53 -7.40 -19.79
N PHE A 36 2.08 -7.58 -18.54
CA PHE A 36 1.52 -8.86 -18.11
C PHE A 36 0.22 -9.17 -18.84
N ALA A 37 -0.67 -8.21 -19.03
CA ALA A 37 -1.93 -8.39 -19.74
C ALA A 37 -1.70 -8.76 -21.22
N VAL A 38 -0.72 -8.13 -21.88
CA VAL A 38 -0.29 -8.53 -23.24
C VAL A 38 0.20 -9.97 -23.24
N LEU A 39 1.08 -10.35 -22.29
CA LEU A 39 1.59 -11.71 -22.16
C LEU A 39 0.46 -12.72 -21.92
N ALA A 40 -0.49 -12.42 -21.03
CA ALA A 40 -1.62 -13.28 -20.73
C ALA A 40 -2.46 -13.58 -21.99
N ILE A 41 -2.77 -12.56 -22.78
CA ILE A 41 -3.50 -12.71 -24.05
C ILE A 41 -2.73 -13.60 -25.04
N LEU A 42 -1.40 -13.40 -25.13
CA LEU A 42 -0.51 -14.20 -25.97
C LEU A 42 -0.43 -15.66 -25.51
N LEU A 43 -0.37 -15.91 -24.21
CA LEU A 43 -0.34 -17.27 -23.63
C LEU A 43 -1.67 -18.00 -23.86
N GLU A 44 -2.81 -17.36 -23.56
CA GLU A 44 -4.14 -17.94 -23.76
C GLU A 44 -4.36 -18.44 -25.21
N ARG A 45 -3.76 -17.73 -26.17
CA ARG A 45 -3.83 -18.02 -27.60
C ARG A 45 -2.48 -18.40 -28.20
N CYS A 46 -1.71 -19.19 -27.46
CA CYS A 46 -0.43 -19.72 -27.89
C CYS A 46 -0.47 -20.31 -29.31
N GLY A 47 0.56 -20.02 -30.10
CA GLY A 47 0.69 -20.47 -31.49
C GLY A 47 -0.15 -19.68 -32.51
N ARG A 48 -1.09 -18.83 -32.08
CA ARG A 48 -1.87 -17.96 -32.98
C ARG A 48 -1.24 -16.57 -33.05
N VAL A 49 -1.29 -15.97 -34.25
CA VAL A 49 -0.94 -14.57 -34.44
C VAL A 49 -2.11 -13.73 -33.92
N ILE A 50 -1.83 -12.85 -32.97
CA ILE A 50 -2.78 -11.87 -32.45
C ILE A 50 -2.47 -10.53 -33.11
N SER A 51 -3.47 -9.94 -33.75
CA SER A 51 -3.29 -8.67 -34.45
C SER A 51 -3.11 -7.52 -33.48
N ARG A 52 -2.51 -6.43 -33.99
CA ARG A 52 -2.38 -5.19 -33.21
C ARG A 52 -3.76 -4.64 -32.85
N GLU A 53 -4.71 -4.70 -33.77
CA GLU A 53 -6.09 -4.26 -33.57
C GLU A 53 -6.79 -5.07 -32.48
N GLU A 54 -6.59 -6.39 -32.45
CA GLU A 54 -7.18 -7.25 -31.41
C GLU A 54 -6.55 -7.00 -30.03
N LEU A 55 -5.23 -6.76 -29.97
CA LEU A 55 -4.58 -6.35 -28.72
C LEU A 55 -5.08 -4.98 -28.26
N ARG A 56 -5.33 -4.06 -29.19
CA ARG A 56 -5.92 -2.75 -28.89
C ARG A 56 -7.28 -2.87 -28.24
N GLU A 57 -8.20 -3.60 -28.87
CA GLU A 57 -9.57 -3.74 -28.38
C GLU A 57 -9.64 -4.39 -27.00
N LYS A 58 -8.75 -5.35 -26.71
CA LYS A 58 -8.74 -6.05 -25.42
C LYS A 58 -8.09 -5.27 -24.28
N LEU A 59 -7.07 -4.48 -24.58
CA LEU A 59 -6.25 -3.81 -23.56
C LEU A 59 -6.63 -2.35 -23.36
N TRP A 60 -7.14 -1.69 -24.40
CA TRP A 60 -7.53 -0.28 -24.41
C TRP A 60 -8.95 -0.11 -24.93
N PRO A 61 -9.96 -0.14 -24.04
CA PRO A 61 -11.31 0.31 -24.39
C PRO A 61 -11.26 1.76 -24.91
N ALA A 62 -12.19 2.11 -25.81
CA ALA A 62 -12.19 3.27 -26.72
C ALA A 62 -11.98 4.69 -26.13
N ASN A 63 -11.68 4.83 -24.84
CA ASN A 63 -11.56 6.09 -24.11
C ASN A 63 -10.14 6.40 -23.60
N THR A 64 -9.10 5.71 -24.08
CA THR A 64 -7.71 5.94 -23.66
C THR A 64 -6.90 6.65 -24.75
N PHE A 65 -6.57 7.93 -24.53
CA PHE A 65 -5.66 8.70 -25.39
C PHE A 65 -4.20 8.36 -25.07
N VAL A 66 -3.71 7.22 -25.56
CA VAL A 66 -2.28 6.86 -25.53
C VAL A 66 -1.86 6.46 -26.94
N ASP A 67 -0.61 6.76 -27.31
CA ASP A 67 0.01 6.21 -28.51
C ASP A 67 0.07 4.68 -28.39
N PHE A 68 -0.93 4.04 -28.98
CA PHE A 68 -1.15 2.60 -28.89
C PHE A 68 0.04 1.82 -29.43
N ASP A 69 0.57 2.20 -30.60
CA ASP A 69 1.69 1.50 -31.23
C ASP A 69 2.95 1.61 -30.36
N HIS A 70 3.24 2.81 -29.82
CA HIS A 70 4.37 3.00 -28.93
C HIS A 70 4.23 2.21 -27.62
N SER A 71 3.04 2.24 -27.01
CA SER A 71 2.78 1.53 -25.75
C SER A 71 2.81 0.00 -25.91
N LEU A 72 2.32 -0.54 -27.04
CA LEU A 72 2.38 -1.96 -27.34
C LEU A 72 3.81 -2.42 -27.58
N ASN A 73 4.61 -1.66 -28.34
CA ASN A 73 6.02 -1.97 -28.56
C ASN A 73 6.80 -1.95 -27.24
N THR A 74 6.53 -0.97 -26.38
CA THR A 74 7.14 -0.86 -25.04
C THR A 74 6.79 -2.06 -24.17
N ALA A 75 5.51 -2.47 -24.18
CA ALA A 75 5.05 -3.63 -23.43
C ALA A 75 5.72 -4.93 -23.90
N VAL A 76 5.81 -5.14 -25.22
CA VAL A 76 6.47 -6.32 -25.80
C VAL A 76 7.97 -6.33 -25.50
N ASN A 77 8.64 -5.18 -25.58
CA ASN A 77 10.05 -5.08 -25.20
C ASN A 77 10.26 -5.41 -23.72
N LYS A 78 9.37 -4.96 -22.83
CA LYS A 78 9.44 -5.30 -21.41
C LYS A 78 9.23 -6.79 -21.14
N ILE A 79 8.31 -7.42 -21.86
CA ILE A 79 8.13 -8.89 -21.80
C ILE A 79 9.42 -9.58 -22.22
N ARG A 80 10.03 -9.17 -23.34
CA ARG A 80 11.29 -9.74 -23.84
C ARG A 80 12.43 -9.60 -22.85
N GLU A 81 12.65 -8.41 -22.30
CA GLU A 81 13.64 -8.18 -21.23
C GLU A 81 13.43 -9.13 -20.04
N THR A 82 12.17 -9.28 -19.61
CA THR A 82 11.80 -10.09 -18.45
C THR A 82 12.00 -11.59 -18.70
N LEU A 83 11.68 -12.04 -19.91
CA LEU A 83 11.85 -13.43 -20.34
C LEU A 83 13.28 -13.76 -20.79
N GLY A 84 14.15 -12.76 -20.92
CA GLY A 84 15.47 -12.91 -21.52
C GLY A 84 15.39 -13.32 -22.99
N ASP A 85 14.36 -12.83 -23.69
CA ASP A 85 14.07 -13.12 -25.09
C ASP A 85 14.60 -12.01 -26.01
N SER A 86 14.96 -12.34 -27.24
CA SER A 86 15.46 -11.38 -28.23
C SER A 86 14.52 -11.27 -29.42
N ALA A 87 14.34 -10.06 -29.94
CA ALA A 87 13.59 -9.86 -31.19
C ALA A 87 14.26 -10.51 -32.41
N SER A 88 15.60 -10.65 -32.40
CA SER A 88 16.37 -11.26 -33.49
C SER A 88 16.39 -12.79 -33.44
N SER A 89 16.12 -13.39 -32.29
CA SER A 89 16.05 -14.84 -32.09
C SER A 89 14.95 -15.15 -31.05
N PRO A 90 13.67 -15.05 -31.47
CA PRO A 90 12.55 -15.12 -30.52
C PRO A 90 12.33 -16.56 -30.05
N ARG A 91 12.50 -16.78 -28.74
CA ARG A 91 12.21 -18.04 -28.05
C ARG A 91 10.79 -18.11 -27.52
N PHE A 92 10.19 -16.97 -27.20
CA PHE A 92 8.86 -16.90 -26.60
C PHE A 92 7.92 -15.98 -27.39
N VAL A 93 8.34 -14.76 -27.70
CA VAL A 93 7.50 -13.75 -28.37
C VAL A 93 8.08 -13.36 -29.72
N GLU A 94 7.45 -13.87 -30.77
CA GLU A 94 7.80 -13.60 -32.16
C GLU A 94 7.00 -12.40 -32.69
N THR A 95 7.69 -11.49 -33.39
CA THR A 95 7.05 -10.39 -34.11
C THR A 95 6.83 -10.81 -35.56
N ILE A 96 5.56 -10.82 -35.98
CA ILE A 96 5.20 -11.01 -37.38
C ILE A 96 4.99 -9.64 -38.01
N ALA A 97 5.91 -9.24 -38.89
CA ALA A 97 5.90 -7.94 -39.54
C ALA A 97 4.52 -7.63 -40.15
N ARG A 98 3.98 -6.44 -39.83
CA ARG A 98 2.69 -5.92 -40.30
C ARG A 98 1.46 -6.77 -39.94
N ARG A 99 1.59 -7.79 -39.10
CA ARG A 99 0.44 -8.62 -38.65
C ARG A 99 0.23 -8.55 -37.15
N GLY A 100 1.29 -8.60 -36.35
CA GLY A 100 1.17 -8.57 -34.89
C GLY A 100 2.18 -9.46 -34.18
N TYR A 101 1.74 -10.11 -33.12
CA TYR A 101 2.60 -10.87 -32.22
C TYR A 101 2.10 -12.29 -32.04
N ARG A 102 3.03 -13.23 -31.88
CA ARG A 102 2.73 -14.64 -31.63
C ARG A 102 3.58 -15.16 -30.49
N PHE A 103 2.95 -15.92 -29.60
CA PHE A 103 3.69 -16.73 -28.64
C PHE A 103 4.08 -18.06 -29.27
N VAL A 104 5.37 -18.37 -29.29
CA VAL A 104 5.95 -19.56 -29.94
C VAL A 104 6.53 -20.57 -28.95
N GLY A 105 6.55 -20.27 -27.66
CA GLY A 105 7.04 -21.20 -26.64
C GLY A 105 6.05 -22.33 -26.37
N ASP A 106 6.57 -23.50 -25.99
CA ASP A 106 5.76 -24.62 -25.52
C ASP A 106 5.11 -24.29 -24.18
N ILE A 107 3.77 -24.31 -24.13
CA ILE A 107 3.00 -24.05 -22.91
C ILE A 107 2.36 -25.34 -22.40
N GLN A 108 2.58 -25.62 -21.12
CA GLN A 108 1.84 -26.62 -20.37
C GLN A 108 0.88 -25.91 -19.41
N TRP A 109 -0.42 -26.14 -19.60
CA TRP A 109 -1.45 -25.63 -18.70
C TRP A 109 -1.64 -26.58 -17.54
N GLN A 110 -1.47 -26.07 -16.32
CA GLN A 110 -1.89 -26.79 -15.13
C GLN A 110 -3.29 -26.34 -14.77
N THR A 111 -4.26 -27.23 -14.99
CA THR A 111 -5.56 -27.12 -14.34
C THR A 111 -5.32 -27.22 -12.83
N PRO A 112 -5.91 -26.36 -11.98
CA PRO A 112 -5.82 -26.52 -10.54
C PRO A 112 -6.40 -27.88 -10.15
N SER A 113 -5.53 -28.88 -9.99
CA SER A 113 -5.93 -30.16 -9.41
C SER A 113 -6.13 -29.91 -7.93
N ALA A 114 -7.39 -29.94 -7.48
CA ALA A 114 -7.80 -29.69 -6.11
C ALA A 114 -7.14 -30.63 -5.06
N ALA A 115 -6.29 -31.58 -5.48
CA ALA A 115 -5.67 -32.58 -4.63
C ALA A 115 -4.15 -32.44 -4.41
N ASN A 116 -3.47 -31.49 -5.07
CA ASN A 116 -2.04 -31.24 -4.83
C ASN A 116 -1.80 -29.74 -4.59
N THR A 117 -2.21 -29.28 -3.41
CA THR A 117 -1.50 -28.17 -2.78
C THR A 117 -0.30 -28.79 -2.08
N PRO A 118 0.92 -28.84 -2.66
CA PRO A 118 2.09 -28.91 -1.80
C PRO A 118 1.97 -27.70 -0.90
N SER A 119 1.87 -27.95 0.41
CA SER A 119 1.87 -26.93 1.45
C SER A 119 2.92 -25.89 1.04
N ARG A 120 2.44 -24.77 0.52
CA ARG A 120 3.28 -23.65 0.11
C ARG A 120 3.68 -23.03 1.43
N ASN A 121 4.66 -23.62 2.11
CA ASN A 121 5.52 -22.84 2.98
C ASN A 121 6.16 -21.82 2.03
N PRO A 122 5.73 -20.55 2.07
CA PRO A 122 6.49 -19.55 1.37
C PRO A 122 7.87 -19.60 2.02
N VAL A 123 8.93 -19.74 1.22
CA VAL A 123 10.24 -19.26 1.67
C VAL A 123 10.08 -17.75 1.76
N THR A 124 9.69 -17.38 2.96
CA THR A 124 9.64 -16.09 3.58
C THR A 124 10.89 -15.28 3.24
N GLY A 125 10.81 -14.48 2.17
CA GLY A 125 11.55 -13.23 2.16
C GLY A 125 10.85 -12.32 3.16
N GLU A 126 11.41 -12.20 4.36
CA GLU A 126 10.89 -11.38 5.46
C GLU A 126 9.37 -11.47 5.65
N GLU A 127 8.89 -12.49 6.37
CA GLU A 127 7.53 -12.53 6.91
C GLU A 127 7.56 -11.48 7.99
N LEU A 128 7.26 -10.25 7.58
CA LEU A 128 6.54 -9.38 8.46
C LEU A 128 5.36 -10.23 8.98
N PRO A 129 5.28 -10.45 10.31
CA PRO A 129 4.24 -11.27 10.89
C PRO A 129 2.91 -10.81 10.31
N LYS A 130 2.11 -11.75 9.78
CA LYS A 130 0.75 -11.47 9.30
C LYS A 130 -0.05 -10.91 10.47
N THR A 131 0.00 -9.60 10.65
CA THR A 131 -0.65 -8.93 11.75
C THR A 131 -2.15 -9.07 11.52
N ASN A 132 -2.86 -9.56 12.52
CA ASN A 132 -4.31 -9.64 12.49
C ASN A 132 -4.84 -8.23 12.21
N ARG A 133 -5.55 -8.02 11.09
CA ARG A 133 -6.10 -6.71 10.70
C ARG A 133 -6.96 -6.12 11.83
N GLY A 134 -7.63 -6.96 12.61
CA GLY A 134 -8.34 -6.55 13.81
C GLY A 134 -7.42 -5.93 14.86
N LEU A 135 -6.30 -6.58 15.19
CA LEU A 135 -5.33 -6.07 16.17
C LEU A 135 -4.74 -4.73 15.75
N THR A 136 -4.31 -4.60 14.49
CA THR A 136 -3.75 -3.34 13.96
C THR A 136 -4.77 -2.20 14.04
N ARG A 137 -6.04 -2.48 13.76
CA ARG A 137 -7.15 -1.51 13.89
C ARG A 137 -7.43 -1.15 15.34
N SER A 138 -7.47 -2.14 16.24
CA SER A 138 -7.67 -1.92 17.67
C SER A 138 -6.55 -1.07 18.27
N LEU A 139 -5.29 -1.35 17.93
CA LEU A 139 -4.14 -0.56 18.36
C LEU A 139 -4.22 0.88 17.83
N PHE A 140 -4.55 1.05 16.55
CA PHE A 140 -4.69 2.38 15.97
C PHE A 140 -5.85 3.18 16.61
N ALA A 141 -6.99 2.53 16.88
CA ALA A 141 -8.13 3.13 17.57
C ALA A 141 -7.80 3.50 19.03
N LEU A 142 -7.06 2.64 19.74
CA LEU A 142 -6.59 2.91 21.09
C LEU A 142 -5.71 4.16 21.13
N ILE A 143 -4.82 4.33 20.14
CA ILE A 143 -4.01 5.53 20.02
C ILE A 143 -4.88 6.77 19.78
N GLN A 144 -5.92 6.70 18.93
CA GLN A 144 -6.83 7.83 18.72
C GLN A 144 -7.56 8.23 20.01
N ILE A 145 -8.02 7.25 20.78
CA ILE A 145 -8.69 7.47 22.08
C ILE A 145 -7.72 8.11 23.07
N MET A 146 -6.48 7.61 23.15
CA MET A 146 -5.44 8.17 23.99
C MET A 146 -5.20 9.66 23.68
N TYR A 147 -5.07 10.03 22.39
CA TYR A 147 -4.94 11.45 22.01
C TYR A 147 -6.17 12.27 22.39
N LEU A 148 -7.39 11.75 22.21
CA LEU A 148 -8.62 12.43 22.66
C LEU A 148 -8.60 12.70 24.17
N VAL A 149 -8.14 11.75 24.98
CA VAL A 149 -7.98 11.95 26.43
C VAL A 149 -6.97 13.06 26.70
N PHE A 150 -5.83 13.11 26.02
CA PHE A 150 -4.86 14.19 26.20
C PHE A 150 -5.42 15.57 25.82
N TYR A 151 -6.18 15.67 24.72
CA TYR A 151 -6.88 16.91 24.36
C TYR A 151 -7.82 17.37 25.48
N ILE A 152 -8.61 16.46 26.03
CA ILE A 152 -9.53 16.74 27.12
C ILE A 152 -8.77 17.16 28.37
N GLU A 153 -7.74 16.41 28.77
CA GLU A 153 -6.93 16.69 29.95
C GLU A 153 -6.28 18.08 29.90
N ALA A 154 -5.73 18.50 28.77
CA ALA A 154 -5.15 19.84 28.66
C ALA A 154 -6.20 20.95 28.70
N LEU A 155 -7.41 20.71 28.19
CA LEU A 155 -8.51 21.67 28.27
C LEU A 155 -9.02 21.80 29.72
N PHE A 156 -9.08 20.69 30.48
CA PHE A 156 -9.45 20.71 31.90
C PHE A 156 -8.36 21.34 32.77
N HIS A 157 -7.09 21.02 32.50
CA HIS A 157 -5.92 21.55 33.20
C HIS A 157 -5.34 22.80 32.51
N TRP A 158 -6.18 23.61 31.86
CA TRP A 158 -5.73 24.81 31.14
C TRP A 158 -4.95 25.81 32.03
N ARG A 159 -5.18 25.78 33.35
CA ARG A 159 -4.43 26.56 34.34
C ARG A 159 -2.99 26.07 34.60
N GLY A 160 -2.67 24.83 34.23
CA GLY A 160 -1.31 24.29 34.32
C GLY A 160 -0.44 24.64 33.10
N VAL A 161 -1.03 25.19 32.04
CA VAL A 161 -0.29 25.62 30.83
C VAL A 161 0.74 26.71 31.17
N ASP A 162 0.43 27.57 32.13
CA ASP A 162 1.35 28.61 32.60
C ASP A 162 2.60 28.03 33.30
N GLN A 163 2.53 26.81 33.86
CA GLN A 163 3.67 26.17 34.56
C GLN A 163 4.72 25.60 33.60
N VAL A 164 4.33 25.23 32.37
CA VAL A 164 5.23 24.65 31.35
C VAL A 164 5.86 25.74 30.46
N SER A 165 5.35 26.96 30.55
CA SER A 165 5.91 28.11 29.84
C SER A 165 7.28 28.49 30.41
N TRP A 166 8.35 28.22 29.65
CA TRP A 166 9.73 28.61 29.97
C TRP A 166 9.98 30.13 29.97
N ALA A 167 9.00 30.90 29.50
CA ALA A 167 8.95 32.35 29.60
C ALA A 167 7.94 32.73 30.69
N ASP A 168 8.07 33.90 31.32
CA ASP A 168 7.05 34.54 32.21
C ASP A 168 5.74 34.91 31.43
N ALA A 169 5.32 34.04 30.54
CA ALA A 169 4.29 34.25 29.56
C ALA A 169 3.09 33.38 29.91
N GLY A 170 2.31 33.85 30.88
CA GLY A 170 0.85 33.70 30.87
C GLY A 170 0.25 34.43 29.66
N SER A 171 0.80 34.19 28.46
CA SER A 171 0.43 34.89 27.25
C SER A 171 -0.83 34.25 26.70
N PRO A 172 -1.86 35.04 26.36
CA PRO A 172 -3.08 34.51 25.76
C PRO A 172 -2.78 33.75 24.45
N LEU A 173 -1.62 33.96 23.85
CA LEU A 173 -1.16 33.27 22.65
C LEU A 173 -0.99 31.76 22.84
N ILE A 174 -0.44 31.30 23.98
CA ILE A 174 -0.29 29.86 24.23
C ILE A 174 -1.66 29.21 24.41
N LEU A 175 -2.57 29.86 25.16
CA LEU A 175 -3.95 29.40 25.33
C LEU A 175 -4.70 29.37 23.99
N ILE A 176 -4.57 30.41 23.17
CA ILE A 176 -5.15 30.44 21.82
C ILE A 176 -4.57 29.31 20.97
N LEU A 177 -3.26 29.08 21.00
CA LEU A 177 -2.61 27.99 20.28
C LEU A 177 -3.15 26.63 20.72
N VAL A 178 -3.25 26.37 22.02
CA VAL A 178 -3.81 25.12 22.58
C VAL A 178 -5.27 24.95 22.15
N LEU A 179 -6.10 25.99 22.25
CA LEU A 179 -7.52 25.94 21.86
C LEU A 179 -7.71 25.70 20.36
N VAL A 180 -6.96 26.41 19.51
CA VAL A 180 -7.04 26.26 18.05
C VAL A 180 -6.57 24.87 17.63
N THR A 181 -5.46 24.41 18.19
CA THR A 181 -4.89 23.10 17.86
C THR A 181 -5.76 21.96 18.38
N ALA A 182 -6.36 22.07 19.57
CA ALA A 182 -7.37 21.13 20.05
C ALA A 182 -8.64 21.15 19.17
N GLY A 183 -9.10 22.34 18.77
CA GLY A 183 -10.28 22.51 17.92
C GLY A 183 -10.15 21.88 16.54
N VAL A 184 -8.93 21.81 16.00
CA VAL A 184 -8.62 21.07 14.77
C VAL A 184 -8.35 19.59 15.04
N GLY A 185 -7.60 19.28 16.10
CA GLY A 185 -7.16 17.93 16.44
C GLY A 185 -8.29 16.99 16.82
N ILE A 186 -9.23 17.43 17.64
CA ILE A 186 -10.36 16.61 18.11
C ILE A 186 -11.20 16.09 16.92
N PRO A 187 -11.70 16.93 15.98
CA PRO A 187 -12.42 16.45 14.80
C PRO A 187 -11.60 15.49 13.93
N VAL A 188 -10.30 15.75 13.75
CA VAL A 188 -9.42 14.87 12.96
C VAL A 188 -9.30 13.49 13.61
N ARG A 189 -9.13 13.43 14.93
CA ARG A 189 -9.08 12.15 15.68
C ARG A 189 -10.40 11.41 15.63
N PHE A 190 -11.54 12.10 15.74
CA PHE A 190 -12.86 11.49 15.54
C PHE A 190 -13.06 10.96 14.12
N TYR A 191 -12.58 11.69 13.11
CA TYR A 191 -12.59 11.24 11.71
C TYR A 191 -11.77 9.95 11.54
N LEU A 192 -10.55 9.92 12.08
CA LEU A 192 -9.68 8.74 12.05
C LEU A 192 -10.30 7.56 12.79
N LEU A 193 -10.87 7.78 13.98
CA LEU A 193 -11.54 6.75 14.76
C LEU A 193 -12.76 6.17 14.02
N SER A 194 -13.59 7.04 13.44
CA SER A 194 -14.76 6.62 12.64
C SER A 194 -14.35 5.86 11.40
N SER A 195 -13.27 6.28 10.72
CA SER A 195 -12.79 5.63 9.50
C SER A 195 -12.32 4.18 9.72
N VAL A 196 -11.85 3.87 10.93
CA VAL A 196 -11.50 2.51 11.35
C VAL A 196 -12.76 1.69 11.59
N GLY A 197 -13.79 2.28 12.21
CA GLY A 197 -15.08 1.63 12.46
C GLY A 197 -15.84 1.27 11.18
N PHE A 198 -15.79 2.14 10.16
CA PHE A 198 -16.46 1.92 8.87
C PHE A 198 -15.59 1.22 7.81
N ASP A 199 -14.40 0.76 8.18
CA ASP A 199 -13.42 0.13 7.29
C ASP A 199 -13.21 0.87 5.96
N HIS A 200 -12.87 2.16 6.06
CA HIS A 200 -12.71 2.99 4.88
C HIS A 200 -11.46 2.59 4.07
N ALA A 201 -11.65 1.97 2.90
CA ALA A 201 -10.55 1.51 2.02
C ALA A 201 -9.55 2.61 1.60
N LEU A 202 -10.00 3.87 1.53
CA LEU A 202 -9.16 5.03 1.17
C LEU A 202 -8.40 5.65 2.35
N LEU A 203 -8.52 5.09 3.56
CA LEU A 203 -7.91 5.65 4.76
C LEU A 203 -6.39 5.78 4.64
N GLY A 204 -5.72 4.75 4.11
CA GLY A 204 -4.26 4.78 3.96
C GLY A 204 -3.74 5.88 3.02
N GLN A 205 -4.50 6.23 1.98
CA GLN A 205 -4.14 7.32 1.06
C GLN A 205 -4.40 8.69 1.68
N LYS A 206 -5.57 8.88 2.31
CA LYS A 206 -5.94 10.14 2.97
C LYS A 206 -5.01 10.43 4.16
N PHE A 207 -4.75 9.44 5.01
CA PHE A 207 -3.83 9.55 6.15
C PHE A 207 -2.46 10.04 5.71
N ARG A 208 -1.92 9.52 4.60
CA ARG A 208 -0.61 9.93 4.08
C ARG A 208 -0.56 11.40 3.65
N ARG A 209 -1.66 11.94 3.12
CA ARG A 209 -1.78 13.35 2.73
C ARG A 209 -1.87 14.26 3.96
N ILE A 210 -2.54 13.82 5.02
CA ILE A 210 -2.69 14.59 6.26
C ILE A 210 -1.58 14.32 7.30
N PHE A 211 -0.68 13.37 7.04
CA PHE A 211 0.31 12.94 8.04
C PHE A 211 1.26 14.05 8.48
N ILE A 212 1.79 14.87 7.56
CA ILE A 212 2.72 15.95 7.93
C ILE A 212 2.06 17.00 8.84
N PRO A 213 0.89 17.56 8.51
CA PRO A 213 0.23 18.49 9.44
C PRO A 213 -0.21 17.82 10.74
N LEU A 214 -0.60 16.54 10.70
CA LEU A 214 -0.94 15.78 11.91
C LEU A 214 0.29 15.52 12.80
N LEU A 215 1.46 15.24 12.23
CA LEU A 215 2.70 15.04 12.96
C LEU A 215 3.09 16.29 13.76
N LEU A 216 3.02 17.48 13.13
CA LEU A 216 3.31 18.74 13.81
C LEU A 216 2.34 19.00 14.97
N LEU A 217 1.07 18.66 14.76
CA LEU A 217 0.06 18.76 15.80
C LEU A 217 0.35 17.79 16.95
N ASP A 218 0.76 16.56 16.65
CA ASP A 218 1.05 15.53 17.65
C ASP A 218 2.32 15.84 18.46
N GLU A 219 3.36 16.37 17.81
CA GLU A 219 4.58 16.81 18.48
C GLU A 219 4.30 17.96 19.45
N LEU A 220 3.43 18.90 19.08
CA LEU A 220 2.99 19.97 19.97
C LEU A 220 2.30 19.41 21.22
N TRP A 221 1.45 18.40 21.03
CA TRP A 221 0.68 17.78 22.10
C TRP A 221 1.44 16.73 22.91
N ALA A 222 2.62 16.29 22.46
CA ALA A 222 3.47 15.35 23.18
C ALA A 222 3.95 15.89 24.54
N VAL A 223 3.91 17.22 24.75
CA VAL A 223 4.29 17.89 26.00
C VAL A 223 3.19 17.80 27.08
N THR A 224 1.98 17.34 26.74
CA THR A 224 0.85 17.27 27.70
C THR A 224 1.12 16.54 29.02
N PRO A 225 1.95 15.48 29.12
CA PRO A 225 2.30 14.89 30.42
C PRO A 225 2.92 15.88 31.40
N PHE A 226 3.56 16.95 30.92
CA PHE A 226 4.06 18.02 31.78
C PHE A 226 2.96 18.90 32.38
N LEU A 227 1.72 18.89 31.87
CA LEU A 227 0.60 19.62 32.50
C LEU A 227 0.13 18.96 33.81
N ILE A 228 0.46 17.68 34.00
CA ILE A 228 0.12 16.91 35.21
C ILE A 228 1.36 16.51 36.00
N PHE A 229 2.51 17.15 35.74
CA PHE A 229 3.79 16.79 36.37
C PHE A 229 3.74 16.87 37.90
N ASP A 230 2.93 17.79 38.45
CA ASP A 230 2.69 17.90 39.89
C ASP A 230 2.10 16.61 40.51
N ARG A 231 1.40 15.79 39.70
CA ARG A 231 0.78 14.53 40.15
C ARG A 231 1.63 13.30 39.89
N ILE A 232 2.29 13.25 38.73
CA ILE A 232 3.03 12.07 38.27
C ILE A 232 4.55 12.18 38.49
N GLY A 233 5.05 13.38 38.80
CA GLY A 233 6.47 13.69 38.90
C GLY A 233 7.16 13.90 37.55
N PHE A 234 8.33 14.54 37.58
CA PHE A 234 9.10 14.91 36.39
C PHE A 234 9.55 13.69 35.56
N GLY A 235 10.03 12.63 36.21
CA GLY A 235 10.54 11.43 35.51
C GLY A 235 9.48 10.75 34.64
N PRO A 236 8.30 10.39 35.19
CA PRO A 236 7.21 9.82 34.42
C PRO A 236 6.65 10.76 33.35
N ALA A 237 6.57 12.07 33.61
CA ALA A 237 6.17 13.05 32.60
C ALA A 237 7.12 13.05 31.39
N PHE A 238 8.43 13.08 31.65
CA PHE A 238 9.45 13.02 30.60
C PHE A 238 9.38 11.72 29.79
N ALA A 239 9.26 10.57 30.46
CA ALA A 239 9.15 9.28 29.80
C ALA A 239 7.88 9.18 28.94
N ALA A 240 6.74 9.70 29.43
CA ALA A 240 5.49 9.74 28.68
C ALA A 240 5.59 10.66 27.45
N THR A 241 6.20 11.84 27.59
CA THR A 241 6.45 12.74 26.44
C THR A 241 7.35 12.09 25.40
N ALA A 242 8.43 11.41 25.81
CA ALA A 242 9.30 10.68 24.89
C ALA A 242 8.55 9.56 24.14
N ALA A 243 7.66 8.85 24.83
CA ALA A 243 6.81 7.85 24.19
C ALA A 243 5.84 8.51 23.18
N LEU A 244 5.21 9.62 23.53
CA LEU A 244 4.28 10.36 22.65
C LEU A 244 4.96 10.87 21.39
N LEU A 245 6.20 11.35 21.47
CA LEU A 245 6.97 11.75 20.29
C LEU A 245 7.17 10.60 19.29
N TYR A 246 7.18 9.35 19.75
CA TYR A 246 7.30 8.17 18.88
C TYR A 246 5.97 7.70 18.28
N VAL A 247 4.84 7.98 18.94
CA VAL A 247 3.51 7.46 18.55
C VAL A 247 3.12 7.77 17.10
N PRO A 248 3.36 8.96 16.52
CA PRO A 248 3.01 9.25 15.12
C PRO A 248 3.67 8.28 14.12
N PHE A 249 4.89 7.83 14.42
CA PHE A 249 5.60 6.84 13.60
C PHE A 249 4.99 5.45 13.73
N ALA A 250 4.53 5.08 14.93
CA ALA A 250 3.79 3.86 15.16
C ALA A 250 2.44 3.86 14.41
N GLU A 251 1.68 4.97 14.47
CA GLU A 251 0.44 5.14 13.72
C GLU A 251 0.63 4.95 12.22
N ARG A 252 1.64 5.62 11.65
CA ARG A 252 1.98 5.50 10.22
C ARG A 252 2.29 4.05 9.83
N THR A 253 2.97 3.31 10.70
CA THR A 253 3.30 1.91 10.48
C THR A 253 2.04 1.03 10.54
N LEU A 254 1.17 1.23 11.54
CA LEU A 254 -0.10 0.52 11.68
C LEU A 254 -1.02 0.74 10.46
N VAL A 255 -1.16 1.99 10.01
CA VAL A 255 -2.00 2.32 8.83
C VAL A 255 -1.48 1.63 7.57
N ARG A 256 -0.15 1.57 7.37
CA ARG A 256 0.46 0.86 6.24
C ARG A 256 0.24 -0.65 6.28
N MET A 257 0.26 -1.24 7.48
CA MET A 257 -0.02 -2.67 7.67
C MET A 257 -1.50 -3.00 7.45
N ALA A 258 -2.42 -2.14 7.92
CA ALA A 258 -3.86 -2.37 7.80
C ALA A 258 -4.42 -2.09 6.40
N TYR A 259 -3.87 -1.09 5.69
CA TYR A 259 -4.32 -0.64 4.38
C TYR A 259 -3.16 -0.66 3.37
N PRO A 260 -2.69 -1.87 2.97
CA PRO A 260 -1.68 -2.01 1.92
C PRO A 260 -2.23 -1.46 0.60
N GLN A 261 -1.37 -0.78 -0.16
CA GLN A 261 -1.80 -0.22 -1.44
C GLN A 261 -2.14 -1.36 -2.40
N GLU A 262 -3.33 -1.30 -3.02
CA GLU A 262 -3.49 -1.91 -4.34
C GLU A 262 -2.52 -1.16 -5.26
N ALA A 263 -1.51 -1.89 -5.71
CA ALA A 263 -0.44 -1.40 -6.56
C ALA A 263 -0.92 -1.18 -7.99
#